data_AF-A0AAD5MI42-F1
#
_entry.id   AF-A0AAD5MI42-F1
#
_cell.length_a   1.000
_cell.length_b   1.000
_cell.length_c   1.000
_cell.angle_alpha   90.00
_cell.angle_beta   90.00
_cell.angle_gamma   90.00
#
_symmetry.space_group_name_H-M   'P 1'
#
loop_
_entity.id
_entity.type
_entity.pdbx_description
1 polymer ?
#
loop_
_entity_poly.entity_id
_entity_poly.type
_entity_poly.pdbx_seq_one_letter_code
_entity_poly.pdbx_strand_id
1 'polypeptide(L)'
;MPQNCIIVGNAVTGICPKVEPDPNDKKCTMKKNVAVGISDEHLKITGTLSTTNVVMANWSKANWQNVLNRAIRILASGPYGLHFFSATATVGGN
;
A
#
# COMPACT_ATOMS: atom_id res chain seq x y z
N MET A 1 -5.91 -19.88 -6.50
CA MET A 1 -7.36 -20.02 -6.28
C MET A 1 -8.03 -18.67 -6.54
N PRO A 2 -9.15 -18.60 -7.27
CA PRO A 2 -9.87 -17.33 -7.48
C PRO A 2 -10.49 -16.83 -6.16
N GLN A 3 -10.15 -15.60 -5.76
CA GLN A 3 -10.64 -14.93 -4.56
C GLN A 3 -11.70 -13.90 -4.95
N ASN A 4 -12.73 -13.71 -4.11
CA ASN A 4 -13.70 -12.64 -4.27
C ASN A 4 -13.28 -11.46 -3.36
N CYS A 5 -13.54 -10.22 -3.77
CA CYS A 5 -13.17 -9.03 -2.98
C CYS A 5 -14.43 -8.32 -2.47
N ILE A 6 -14.35 -7.75 -1.26
CA ILE A 6 -15.36 -6.82 -0.73
C ILE A 6 -14.94 -5.42 -1.17
N ILE A 7 -15.83 -4.72 -1.89
CA ILE A 7 -15.58 -3.36 -2.37
C ILE A 7 -16.56 -2.42 -1.65
N VAL A 8 -16.02 -1.39 -0.98
CA VAL A 8 -16.80 -0.30 -0.39
C VAL A 8 -16.40 0.98 -1.10
N GLY A 9 -17.35 1.62 -1.79
CA GLY A 9 -17.05 2.72 -2.71
C GLY A 9 -16.18 2.23 -3.86
N ASN A 10 -14.96 2.79 -3.97
CA ASN A 10 -13.94 2.40 -4.96
C ASN A 10 -12.74 1.65 -4.34
N ALA A 11 -12.84 1.24 -3.07
CA ALA A 11 -11.75 0.59 -2.34
C ALA A 11 -12.09 -0.87 -2.01
N VAL A 12 -11.11 -1.76 -2.18
CA VAL A 12 -11.18 -3.12 -1.63
C VAL A 12 -10.96 -3.03 -0.13
N THR A 13 -11.91 -3.52 0.67
CA THR A 13 -11.86 -3.46 2.14
C THR A 13 -11.69 -4.83 2.78
N GLY A 14 -11.76 -5.91 2.00
CA GLY A 14 -11.51 -7.26 2.48
C GLY A 14 -11.45 -8.28 1.35
N ILE A 15 -10.83 -9.41 1.62
CA ILE A 15 -10.76 -10.56 0.71
C ILE A 15 -11.64 -11.68 1.27
N CYS A 16 -12.47 -12.23 0.41
CA CYS A 16 -13.27 -13.41 0.67
C CYS A 16 -12.70 -14.59 -0.11
N PRO A 17 -11.97 -15.50 0.54
CA PRO A 17 -11.60 -16.75 -0.12
C PRO A 17 -12.88 -17.50 -0.51
N LYS A 18 -12.93 -18.01 -1.75
CA LYS A 18 -13.96 -18.98 -2.11
C LYS A 18 -13.72 -20.21 -1.23
N VAL A 19 -14.58 -20.41 -0.23
CA VAL A 19 -14.64 -21.69 0.46
C VAL A 19 -15.11 -22.68 -0.60
N GLU A 20 -14.43 -23.83 -0.70
CA GLU A 20 -14.92 -24.92 -1.55
C GLU A 20 -16.39 -25.16 -1.22
N PRO A 21 -17.27 -25.29 -2.23
CA PRO A 21 -18.68 -25.52 -1.98
C PRO A 21 -18.79 -26.78 -1.12
N ASP A 22 -19.33 -26.63 0.09
CA ASP A 22 -19.80 -27.79 0.84
C ASP A 22 -20.77 -28.52 -0.10
N PRO A 23 -20.58 -29.82 -0.40
CA PRO A 23 -21.45 -30.55 -1.32
C PRO A 23 -22.92 -30.54 -0.88
N ASN A 24 -23.23 -30.16 0.36
CA ASN A 24 -24.59 -30.03 0.89
C ASN A 24 -25.11 -28.58 0.92
N ASP A 25 -24.28 -27.57 0.68
CA ASP A 25 -24.70 -26.17 0.69
C ASP A 25 -24.93 -25.66 -0.74
N LYS A 26 -26.18 -25.77 -1.21
CA LYS A 26 -26.62 -25.29 -2.54
C LYS A 26 -26.66 -23.77 -2.67
N LYS A 27 -26.18 -23.04 -1.66
CA LYS A 27 -26.10 -21.58 -1.66
C LYS A 27 -24.62 -21.24 -1.61
N CYS A 28 -24.18 -20.26 -2.40
CA CYS A 28 -22.86 -19.66 -2.23
C CYS A 28 -22.83 -18.89 -0.91
N THR A 29 -22.90 -19.60 0.21
CA THR A 29 -23.02 -19.03 1.54
C THR A 29 -21.62 -18.60 1.97
N MET A 30 -21.35 -17.30 1.85
CA MET A 30 -20.19 -16.72 2.50
C MET A 30 -20.27 -17.05 4.00
N LYS A 31 -19.23 -17.67 4.58
CA LYS A 31 -19.15 -17.77 6.04
C LYS A 31 -19.23 -16.34 6.60
N LYS A 32 -20.26 -16.08 7.39
CA LYS A 32 -20.45 -14.82 8.13
C LYS A 32 -19.15 -14.56 8.91
N ASN A 33 -18.51 -13.42 8.65
CA ASN A 33 -17.29 -12.92 9.34
C ASN A 33 -15.93 -13.45 8.88
N VAL A 34 -15.77 -14.04 7.67
CA VAL A 34 -14.43 -14.33 7.12
C VAL A 34 -13.98 -13.20 6.18
N ALA A 35 -14.01 -11.96 6.68
CA ALA A 35 -13.23 -10.89 6.06
C ALA A 35 -11.76 -11.15 6.41
N VAL A 36 -11.03 -11.78 5.49
CA VAL A 36 -9.58 -11.88 5.65
C VAL A 36 -9.04 -10.48 5.38
N GLY A 37 -8.24 -9.96 6.32
CA GLY A 37 -7.53 -8.69 6.14
C GLY A 37 -6.70 -8.73 4.86
N ILE A 38 -6.62 -7.61 4.17
CA ILE A 38 -5.81 -7.48 2.97
C ILE A 38 -4.33 -7.59 3.40
N SER A 39 -3.58 -8.47 2.73
CA SER A 39 -2.14 -8.64 2.98
C SER A 39 -1.41 -7.32 2.79
N ASP A 40 -0.44 -7.06 3.67
CA ASP A 40 0.39 -5.85 3.69
C ASP A 40 1.06 -5.54 2.33
N GLU A 41 1.35 -6.56 1.53
CA GLU A 41 1.95 -6.42 0.21
C GLU A 41 1.07 -5.65 -0.79
N HIS A 42 -0.25 -5.67 -0.60
CA HIS A 42 -1.21 -4.91 -1.42
C HIS A 42 -1.52 -3.53 -0.85
N LEU A 43 -1.09 -3.26 0.40
CA LEU A 43 -1.32 -2.00 1.11
C LEU A 43 -0.08 -1.10 1.15
N LYS A 44 1.06 -1.59 0.66
CA LYS A 44 2.36 -0.91 0.71
C LYS A 44 2.90 -0.68 -0.70
N ILE A 45 3.28 0.57 -0.98
CA ILE A 45 4.08 0.94 -2.15
C ILE A 45 5.47 1.28 -1.66
N THR A 46 6.50 0.60 -2.20
CA THR A 46 7.91 0.86 -1.89
C THR A 46 8.66 1.25 -3.17
N GLY A 47 9.72 2.03 -3.02
CA GLY A 47 10.55 2.45 -4.15
C GLY A 47 11.87 3.05 -3.68
N THR A 48 12.81 3.16 -4.61
CA THR A 48 14.12 3.77 -4.36
C THR A 48 14.31 4.94 -5.32
N LEU A 49 14.72 6.08 -4.77
CA LEU A 49 15.13 7.24 -5.56
C LEU A 49 16.65 7.24 -5.69
N SER A 50 17.14 7.24 -6.92
CA SER A 50 18.56 7.36 -7.24
C SER A 50 18.79 8.60 -8.10
N THR A 51 19.98 9.18 -8.01
CA THR A 51 20.38 10.31 -8.86
C THR A 51 21.68 10.00 -9.59
N THR A 52 21.80 10.51 -10.81
CA THR A 52 23.05 10.55 -11.58
C THR A 52 23.67 11.94 -11.56
N ASN A 53 22.97 12.93 -11.00
CA ASN A 53 23.48 14.29 -10.90
C ASN A 53 24.59 14.35 -9.84
N VAL A 54 25.80 14.67 -10.27
CA VAL A 54 27.00 14.69 -9.40
C VAL A 54 26.87 15.69 -8.24
N VAL A 55 26.19 16.82 -8.46
CA VAL A 55 25.97 17.80 -7.37
C VAL A 55 25.07 17.20 -6.30
N MET A 56 23.96 16.57 -6.70
CA MET A 56 23.04 15.92 -5.76
C MET A 56 23.64 14.68 -5.10
N ALA A 57 24.49 13.93 -5.81
CA ALA A 57 25.19 12.77 -5.24
C ALA A 57 26.10 13.18 -4.07
N ASN A 58 26.69 14.38 -4.13
CA ASN A 58 27.53 14.94 -3.07
C ASN A 58 26.74 15.66 -1.97
N TRP A 59 25.41 15.65 -2.01
CA TRP A 59 24.60 16.27 -0.96
C TRP A 59 24.71 15.50 0.35
N SER A 60 24.69 16.27 1.46
CA SER A 60 24.60 15.68 2.79
C SER A 60 23.31 14.89 2.97
N LYS A 61 23.30 13.96 3.93
CA LYS A 61 22.08 13.23 4.33
C LYS A 61 20.95 14.18 4.70
N ALA A 62 21.25 15.33 5.32
CA ALA A 62 20.26 16.35 5.69
C ALA A 62 19.59 16.98 4.45
N ASN A 63 20.36 17.29 3.41
CA ASN A 63 19.82 17.83 2.16
C ASN A 63 18.91 16.82 1.46
N TRP A 64 19.33 15.55 1.40
CA TRP A 64 18.48 14.48 0.89
C TRP A 64 17.20 14.29 1.71
N GLN A 65 17.32 14.31 3.03
CA GLN A 65 16.16 14.20 3.91
C GLN A 65 15.17 15.34 3.68
N ASN A 66 15.63 16.57 3.40
CA ASN A 66 14.75 17.69 3.06
C ASN A 66 13.92 17.44 1.79
N VAL A 67 14.52 16.85 0.76
CA VAL A 67 13.80 16.47 -0.47
C VAL A 67 12.79 15.37 -0.17
N LEU A 68 13.19 14.31 0.53
CA LEU A 68 12.32 13.20 0.89
C LEU A 68 11.15 13.66 1.78
N ASN A 69 11.40 14.55 2.74
CA ASN A 69 10.35 15.13 3.59
C ASN A 69 9.35 15.99 2.80
N ARG A 70 9.77 16.58 1.67
CA ARG A 70 8.85 17.27 0.78
C ARG A 70 7.96 16.27 0.03
N ALA A 71 8.52 15.17 -0.43
CA ALA A 71 7.74 14.09 -1.06
C ALA A 71 6.73 13.48 -0.09
N ILE A 72 7.13 13.17 1.15
CA ILE A 72 6.22 12.69 2.21
C ILE A 72 5.07 13.69 2.43
N ARG A 73 5.36 14.99 2.52
CA ARG A 73 4.32 16.00 2.69
C ARG A 73 3.33 16.02 1.54
N ILE A 74 3.79 15.89 0.29
CA ILE A 74 2.91 15.81 -0.87
C ILE A 74 2.01 14.55 -0.82
N LEU A 75 2.55 13.43 -0.34
CA LEU A 75 1.77 12.20 -0.17
C LEU A 75 0.75 12.30 0.96
N ALA A 76 1.08 12.99 2.06
CA ALA A 76 0.23 13.09 3.25
C ALA A 76 -0.86 14.18 3.14
N SER A 77 -0.54 15.35 2.56
CA SER A 77 -1.45 16.50 2.54
C SER A 77 -1.68 17.09 1.15
N GLY A 78 -1.06 16.51 0.11
CA GLY A 78 -1.27 16.92 -1.28
C GLY A 78 -2.43 16.19 -1.96
N PRO A 79 -2.45 16.15 -3.30
CA PRO A 79 -3.51 15.49 -4.09
C PRO A 79 -3.74 14.02 -3.74
N TYR A 80 -2.77 13.38 -3.08
CA TYR A 80 -2.80 11.98 -2.70
C TYR A 80 -3.15 11.72 -1.22
N GLY A 81 -3.45 12.76 -0.42
CA GLY A 81 -3.62 12.64 1.03
C GLY A 81 -4.74 11.68 1.48
N LEU A 82 -5.72 11.40 0.62
CA LEU A 82 -6.79 10.43 0.90
C LEU A 82 -6.45 9.00 0.45
N HIS A 83 -5.36 8.81 -0.31
CA HIS A 83 -4.95 7.53 -0.85
C HIS A 83 -3.91 6.82 0.02
N PHE A 84 -3.23 7.54 0.92
CA PHE A 84 -2.19 6.99 1.79
C PHE A 84 -2.49 7.32 3.24
N PHE A 85 -2.54 6.29 4.09
CA PHE A 85 -2.67 6.48 5.53
C PHE A 85 -1.37 6.99 6.15
N SER A 86 -0.22 6.55 5.65
CA SER A 86 1.09 6.97 6.11
C SER A 86 2.12 6.95 4.97
N ALA A 87 3.18 7.73 5.13
CA ALA A 87 4.32 7.76 4.23
C ALA A 87 5.61 7.96 5.04
N THR A 88 6.63 7.17 4.74
CA THR A 88 7.95 7.25 5.38
C THR A 88 9.04 7.21 4.32
N ALA A 89 10.16 7.88 4.60
CA ALA A 89 11.31 7.91 3.71
C ALA A 89 12.58 8.09 4.53
N THR A 90 13.60 7.32 4.18
CA THR A 90 14.90 7.32 4.85
C THR A 90 16.01 7.48 3.82
N VAL A 91 17.09 8.16 4.22
CA VAL A 91 18.31 8.22 3.40
C VAL A 91 19.18 7.02 3.75
N GLY A 92 19.23 6.04 2.85
CA GLY A 92 20.20 4.96 2.91
C GLY A 92 21.61 5.47 2.59
N GLY A 93 22.62 4.98 3.28
CA GLY A 93 24.02 5.12 2.87
C GLY A 93 24.53 3.78 2.35
N ASN A 94 25.35 3.80 1.31
CA ASN A 94 26.30 2.71 1.07
C ASN A 94 27.33 2.67 2.20
#